data_AF-A0A2V8UTN0-F1
#
_entry.id   AF-A0A2V8UTN0-F1
#
_cell.length_a   1.000
_cell.length_b   1.000
_cell.length_c   1.000
_cell.angle_alpha   90.00
_cell.angle_beta   90.00
_cell.angle_gamma   90.00
#
_symmetry.space_group_name_H-M   'P 1'
#
loop_
_entity.id
_entity.type
_entity.pdbx_description
1 polymer ?
#
loop_
_entity_poly.entity_id
_entity_poly.type
_entity_poly.pdbx_seq_one_letter_code
_entity_poly.pdbx_strand_id
1 'polypeptide(L)'
;MPCMSGVWGGAAGAAFCGAGALMAYAVRGKSSTLFAPSVYRGPAARRAIALTFDDGPSESTPALLRMLADQDVPATFFQCGGNVERLPEIAREAARCGHEIG
;
A
#
# COMPACT_ATOMS: atom_id res chain seq x y z
N MET A 1 -28.44 -20.07 47.54
CA MET A 1 -27.19 -20.04 46.74
C MET A 1 -27.58 -19.80 45.27
N PRO A 2 -27.53 -18.56 44.75
CA PRO A 2 -27.85 -18.30 43.36
C PRO A 2 -26.61 -18.48 42.46
N CYS A 3 -26.83 -19.19 41.36
CA CYS A 3 -25.88 -19.49 40.29
C CYS A 3 -25.58 -18.22 39.49
N MET A 4 -24.34 -17.72 39.55
CA MET A 4 -23.83 -16.62 38.72
C MET A 4 -22.85 -17.17 37.68
N SER A 5 -23.33 -17.78 36.60
CA SER A 5 -22.48 -18.31 35.52
C SER A 5 -22.77 -17.73 34.13
N GLY A 6 -23.64 -16.72 33.99
CA GLY A 6 -24.22 -16.37 32.69
C GLY A 6 -23.64 -15.17 31.92
N VAL A 7 -22.77 -14.33 32.48
CA VAL A 7 -22.53 -12.98 31.89
C VAL A 7 -21.14 -12.79 31.27
N TRP A 8 -20.19 -13.69 31.52
CA TRP A 8 -18.80 -13.51 31.10
C TRP A 8 -18.54 -13.81 29.60
N GLY A 9 -19.43 -14.55 28.93
CA GLY A 9 -19.26 -14.90 27.51
C GLY A 9 -19.57 -13.76 26.53
N GLY A 10 -20.53 -12.89 26.86
CA GLY A 10 -20.97 -11.81 25.96
C GLY A 10 -19.99 -10.64 25.89
N ALA A 11 -19.41 -10.25 27.03
CA ALA A 11 -18.48 -9.12 27.10
C ALA A 11 -17.15 -9.43 26.39
N ALA A 12 -16.61 -10.64 26.57
CA ALA A 12 -15.39 -11.08 25.89
C ALA A 12 -15.59 -11.18 24.36
N GLY A 13 -16.74 -11.69 23.91
CA GLY A 13 -17.08 -11.75 22.49
C GLY A 13 -17.23 -10.36 21.85
N ALA A 14 -17.90 -9.43 22.53
CA ALA A 14 -18.05 -8.05 22.06
C ALA A 14 -16.71 -7.32 21.96
N ALA A 15 -15.82 -7.51 22.95
CA ALA A 15 -14.47 -6.94 22.92
C ALA A 15 -13.63 -7.48 21.76
N PHE A 16 -13.70 -8.78 21.47
CA PHE A 16 -12.99 -9.40 20.35
C PHE A 16 -13.48 -8.89 19.00
N CYS A 17 -14.80 -8.80 18.80
CA CYS A 17 -15.38 -8.22 17.59
C CYS A 17 -15.02 -6.73 17.43
N GLY A 18 -15.03 -5.96 18.52
CA GLY A 18 -14.64 -4.55 18.53
C GLY A 18 -13.17 -4.36 18.14
N ALA A 19 -12.26 -5.14 18.73
CA ALA A 19 -10.85 -5.12 18.37
C ALA A 19 -10.61 -5.55 16.91
N GLY A 20 -11.32 -6.59 16.45
CA GLY A 20 -11.26 -7.04 15.06
C GLY A 20 -11.74 -5.97 14.07
N ALA A 21 -12.86 -5.30 14.36
CA ALA A 21 -13.37 -4.21 13.54
C ALA A 21 -12.41 -3.00 13.51
N LEU A 22 -11.83 -2.65 14.66
CA LEU A 22 -10.83 -1.59 14.75
C LEU A 22 -9.59 -1.93 13.91
N MET A 23 -9.04 -3.14 14.03
CA MET A 23 -7.88 -3.56 13.24
C MET A 23 -8.20 -3.67 11.75
N ALA A 24 -9.41 -4.13 11.39
CA ALA A 24 -9.87 -4.12 10.01
C ALA A 24 -9.92 -2.70 9.43
N TYR A 25 -10.45 -1.73 10.18
CA TYR A 25 -10.42 -0.32 9.79
C TYR A 25 -8.98 0.20 9.71
N ALA A 26 -8.16 -0.11 10.70
CA ALA A 26 -6.79 0.37 10.80
C ALA A 26 -5.94 -0.01 9.58
N VAL A 27 -6.07 -1.27 9.13
CA VAL A 27 -5.23 -1.87 8.07
C VAL A 27 -5.85 -1.71 6.69
N ARG A 28 -7.17 -1.83 6.55
CA ARG A 28 -7.85 -1.81 5.24
C ARG A 28 -8.53 -0.49 4.91
N GLY A 29 -8.68 0.40 5.88
CA GLY A 29 -9.29 1.71 5.66
C GLY A 29 -8.36 2.59 4.85
N LYS A 30 -8.71 2.87 3.59
CA LYS A 30 -7.93 3.76 2.70
C LYS A 30 -7.66 5.16 3.30
N SER A 31 -8.50 5.60 4.23
CA SER A 31 -8.39 6.87 4.95
C SER A 31 -8.21 6.67 6.45
N SER A 32 -7.67 5.51 6.86
CA SER A 32 -7.27 5.26 8.24
C SER A 32 -6.18 6.25 8.63
N THR A 33 -6.26 6.73 9.87
CA THR A 33 -5.24 7.60 10.49
C THR A 33 -4.69 6.98 11.77
N LEU A 34 -5.00 5.70 12.04
CA LEU A 34 -4.68 5.08 13.32
C LEU A 34 -3.17 4.88 13.53
N PHE A 35 -2.44 4.52 12.47
CA PHE A 35 -0.98 4.33 12.52
C PHE A 35 -0.23 5.52 11.91
N ALA A 36 -0.72 6.03 10.78
CA ALA A 36 -0.18 7.20 10.09
C ALA A 36 -1.25 7.80 9.17
N PRO A 37 -1.12 9.06 8.74
CA PRO A 37 -1.96 9.62 7.69
C PRO A 37 -1.82 8.82 6.39
N SER A 38 -2.94 8.35 5.83
CA SER A 38 -2.97 7.73 4.51
C SER A 38 -3.16 8.78 3.41
N VAL A 39 -2.18 8.89 2.52
CA VAL A 39 -2.27 9.72 1.32
C VAL A 39 -2.76 8.84 0.17
N TYR A 40 -4.07 8.89 -0.10
CA TYR A 40 -4.71 8.12 -1.18
C TYR A 40 -5.24 9.00 -2.32
N ARG A 41 -5.02 10.33 -2.25
CA ARG A 41 -5.39 11.29 -3.29
C ARG A 41 -4.53 12.54 -3.23
N GLY A 42 -4.28 13.14 -4.40
CA GLY A 42 -3.64 14.46 -4.51
C GLY A 42 -4.60 15.63 -4.23
N PRO A 43 -4.09 16.87 -4.21
CA PRO A 43 -4.90 18.07 -4.04
C PRO A 43 -5.90 18.27 -5.20
N ALA A 44 -7.17 18.50 -4.89
CA ALA A 44 -8.23 18.69 -5.89
C ALA A 44 -8.02 19.93 -6.78
N ALA A 45 -7.28 20.93 -6.30
CA ALA A 45 -6.97 22.15 -7.06
C ALA A 45 -5.89 21.93 -8.14
N ARG A 46 -5.17 20.80 -8.12
CA ARG A 46 -4.13 20.48 -9.09
C ARG A 46 -4.65 19.46 -10.09
N ARG A 47 -4.62 19.81 -11.39
CA ARG A 47 -4.89 18.88 -12.48
C ARG A 47 -3.67 17.99 -12.74
N ALA A 48 -3.45 17.02 -11.86
CA ALA A 48 -2.36 16.06 -11.98
C ALA A 48 -2.81 14.66 -11.55
N ILE A 49 -2.13 13.65 -12.08
CA ILE A 49 -2.25 12.25 -11.70
C ILE A 49 -0.83 11.79 -11.34
N ALA A 50 -0.71 10.95 -10.31
CA ALA A 50 0.53 10.23 -10.02
C ALA A 50 0.34 8.78 -10.48
N LEU A 51 1.18 8.32 -11.40
CA LEU A 51 1.25 6.91 -11.76
C LEU A 51 2.18 6.20 -10.79
N THR A 52 1.67 5.18 -10.12
CA THR A 52 2.44 4.34 -9.21
C THR A 52 2.31 2.88 -9.62
N PHE A 53 3.40 2.13 -9.48
CA PHE A 53 3.45 0.72 -9.79
C PHE A 53 4.00 -0.04 -8.58
N ASP A 54 3.22 -0.98 -8.07
CA ASP A 54 3.54 -1.74 -6.87
C ASP A 54 4.07 -3.14 -7.25
N ASP A 55 4.65 -3.83 -6.27
CA ASP A 55 5.08 -5.24 -6.36
C ASP A 55 6.20 -5.54 -7.38
N GLY A 56 6.80 -4.51 -8.00
CA GLY A 56 7.93 -4.65 -8.92
C GLY A 56 9.28 -4.84 -8.22
N PRO A 57 10.39 -4.88 -8.98
CA PRO A 57 10.45 -5.02 -10.44
C PRO A 57 10.07 -6.43 -10.92
N SER A 58 9.70 -6.55 -12.19
CA SER A 58 9.44 -7.82 -12.88
C SER A 58 10.05 -7.80 -14.28
N GLU A 59 9.99 -8.94 -14.97
CA GLU A 59 10.46 -9.11 -16.34
C GLU A 59 9.73 -8.20 -17.35
N SER A 60 8.52 -7.74 -17.01
CA SER A 60 7.75 -6.80 -17.83
C SER A 60 8.07 -5.33 -17.55
N THR A 61 8.73 -5.02 -16.44
CA THR A 61 9.09 -3.63 -16.08
C THR A 61 9.86 -2.91 -17.20
N PRO A 62 10.85 -3.49 -17.90
CA PRO A 62 11.54 -2.80 -18.99
C PRO A 62 10.61 -2.37 -20.14
N ALA A 63 9.57 -3.15 -20.44
CA ALA A 63 8.58 -2.75 -21.45
C ALA A 63 7.75 -1.55 -20.97
N LEU A 64 7.40 -1.53 -19.68
CA LEU A 64 6.72 -0.38 -19.07
C LEU A 64 7.61 0.87 -19.05
N LEU A 65 8.89 0.75 -18.71
CA LEU A 65 9.84 1.87 -18.72
C LEU A 65 9.96 2.49 -20.11
N ARG A 66 10.01 1.67 -21.17
CA ARG A 66 9.99 2.15 -22.56
C ARG A 66 8.73 2.94 -22.88
N MET A 67 7.56 2.42 -22.52
CA MET A 67 6.28 3.13 -22.74
C MET A 67 6.20 4.46 -22.00
N LEU A 68 6.71 4.53 -20.77
CA LEU A 68 6.75 5.77 -19.99
C LEU A 68 7.72 6.79 -20.61
N ALA A 69 8.89 6.34 -21.06
CA ALA A 69 9.87 7.19 -21.73
C ALA A 69 9.35 7.75 -23.06
N ASP A 70 8.66 6.93 -23.88
CA ASP A 70 8.08 7.35 -25.16
C ASP A 70 7.02 8.45 -24.99
N GLN A 71 6.41 8.55 -23.80
CA GLN A 71 5.40 9.55 -23.46
C GLN A 71 5.96 10.69 -22.60
N ASP A 72 7.25 10.66 -22.24
CA ASP A 72 7.88 11.59 -21.29
C ASP A 72 7.12 11.69 -19.94
N VAL A 73 6.65 10.54 -19.43
CA VAL A 73 5.83 10.47 -18.22
C VAL A 73 6.65 9.95 -17.02
N PRO A 74 6.80 10.73 -15.94
CA PRO A 74 7.37 10.24 -14.70
C PRO A 74 6.38 9.35 -13.94
N ALA A 75 6.91 8.41 -13.16
CA ALA A 75 6.16 7.49 -12.33
C ALA A 75 6.94 7.17 -11.05
N THR A 76 6.26 6.56 -10.07
CA THR A 76 6.87 6.02 -8.85
C THR A 76 6.74 4.50 -8.83
N PHE A 77 7.81 3.79 -8.49
CA PHE A 77 7.82 2.33 -8.38
C PHE A 77 8.03 1.92 -6.93
N PHE A 78 7.02 1.34 -6.30
CA PHE A 78 7.11 0.76 -4.96
C PHE A 78 7.54 -0.69 -5.07
N GLN A 79 8.82 -0.95 -4.78
CA GLN A 79 9.45 -2.23 -5.13
C GLN A 79 9.52 -3.19 -3.94
N CYS A 80 9.25 -4.46 -4.20
CA CYS A 80 9.46 -5.52 -3.23
C CYS A 80 10.96 -5.87 -3.16
N GLY A 81 11.54 -5.84 -1.95
CA GLY A 81 12.98 -6.10 -1.76
C GLY A 81 13.47 -7.39 -2.43
N GLY A 82 12.73 -8.50 -2.29
CA GLY A 82 13.09 -9.76 -2.94
C GLY A 82 13.09 -9.71 -4.47
N ASN A 83 12.25 -8.86 -5.07
CA ASN A 83 12.28 -8.63 -6.52
C ASN A 83 13.46 -7.77 -6.94
N VAL A 84 13.85 -6.79 -6.13
CA VAL A 84 15.06 -5.97 -6.36
C VAL A 84 16.30 -6.85 -6.32
N GLU A 85 16.42 -7.74 -5.34
CA GLU A 85 17.54 -8.68 -5.24
C GLU A 85 17.62 -9.62 -6.45
N ARG A 86 16.45 -10.07 -6.95
CA ARG A 86 16.34 -10.95 -8.11
C ARG A 86 16.62 -10.24 -9.44
N LEU A 87 16.19 -8.99 -9.59
CA LEU A 87 16.27 -8.20 -10.82
C LEU A 87 16.92 -6.82 -10.58
N PRO A 88 18.17 -6.77 -10.08
CA PRO A 88 18.79 -5.52 -9.63
C PRO A 88 19.04 -4.54 -10.77
N GLU A 89 19.32 -5.04 -11.98
CA GLU A 89 19.54 -4.15 -13.14
C GLU A 89 18.26 -3.44 -13.58
N ILE A 90 17.10 -4.10 -13.47
CA ILE A 90 15.80 -3.51 -13.82
C ILE A 90 15.41 -2.46 -12.77
N ALA A 91 15.65 -2.73 -11.48
CA ALA A 91 15.45 -1.74 -10.42
C ALA A 91 16.30 -0.47 -10.65
N ARG A 92 17.59 -0.65 -11.02
CA ARG A 92 18.49 0.47 -11.34
C ARG A 92 18.10 1.18 -12.63
N GLU A 93 17.58 0.46 -13.63
CA GLU A 93 17.07 1.06 -14.85
C GLU A 93 15.92 2.03 -14.56
N ALA A 94 14.95 1.62 -13.74
CA ALA A 94 13.85 2.50 -13.32
C ALA A 94 14.36 3.81 -12.69
N ALA A 95 15.33 3.72 -11.78
CA ALA A 95 15.94 4.91 -11.17
C ALA A 95 16.73 5.77 -12.18
N ARG A 96 17.51 5.15 -13.08
CA ARG A 96 18.27 5.86 -14.13
C ARG A 96 17.37 6.58 -15.14
N CYS A 97 16.17 6.05 -15.38
CA CYS A 97 15.15 6.69 -16.22
C CYS A 97 14.45 7.89 -15.53
N GLY A 98 14.84 8.25 -14.30
CA GLY A 98 14.31 9.41 -13.60
C GLY A 98 12.98 9.16 -12.87
N HIS A 99 12.59 7.89 -12.70
CA HIS A 99 11.43 7.53 -11.89
C HIS A 99 11.78 7.51 -10.40
N GLU A 100 10.78 7.75 -9.56
CA GLU A 100 10.93 7.68 -8.10
C GLU A 100 10.86 6.22 -7.63
N ILE A 101 11.68 5.86 -6.64
CA ILE A 101 11.73 4.51 -6.07
C ILE A 101 11.25 4.58 -4.62
N GLY A 102 10.29 3.73 -4.28
CA GLY A 102 9.76 3.56 -2.92
C GLY A 102 9.75 2.10 -2.47
#